data_AF-A0A2Z3HHQ9-F1
#
_entry.id   AF-A0A2Z3HHQ9-F1
#
_cell.length_a   1.000
_cell.length_b   1.000
_cell.length_c   1.000
_cell.angle_alpha   90.00
_cell.angle_beta   90.00
_cell.angle_gamma   90.00
#
_symmetry.space_group_name_H-M   'P 1'
#
loop_
_entity.id
_entity.type
_entity.pdbx_description
1 polymer ?
#
loop_
_entity_poly.entity_id
_entity_poly.type
_entity_poly.pdbx_seq_one_letter_code
_entity_poly.pdbx_strand_id
1 'polypeptide(L)'
;MRDIFGNPFRPVRFAPGWRTDTAIAIARQMYESRDFSAMPVLADALQDAGCDCADILAHCRDPQQVHVRGCWVADLVLGYE
;
A
#
# COMPACT_ATOMS: atom_id res chain seq x y z
N MET A 1 -1.37 4.65 19.18
CA MET A 1 -1.72 3.29 18.74
C MET A 1 -2.97 3.37 17.86
N ARG A 2 -2.84 4.03 16.70
CA ARG A 2 -3.97 4.44 15.84
C ARG A 2 -3.61 4.48 14.34
N ASP A 3 -2.70 3.64 13.87
CA ASP A 3 -2.52 3.36 12.44
C ASP A 3 -3.63 2.46 11.86
N ILE A 4 -4.72 2.28 12.62
CA ILE A 4 -5.95 1.57 12.25
C ILE A 4 -6.95 2.51 11.55
N PHE A 5 -6.73 3.83 11.51
CA PHE A 5 -7.71 4.80 10.99
C PHE A 5 -7.24 5.61 9.77
N GLY A 6 -6.83 4.93 8.70
CA GLY A 6 -7.03 5.40 7.32
C GLY A 6 -7.66 4.24 6.52
N ASN A 7 -8.76 4.35 5.78
CA ASN A 7 -9.65 5.44 5.37
C ASN A 7 -11.12 5.02 5.67
N PRO A 8 -11.87 5.71 6.55
CA PRO A 8 -13.12 5.14 7.10
C PRO A 8 -14.29 4.94 6.12
N PHE A 9 -14.43 5.65 5.00
CA PHE A 9 -15.61 5.50 4.10
C PHE A 9 -15.40 5.98 2.64
N ARG A 10 -14.25 5.71 2.01
CA ARG A 10 -14.24 5.74 0.54
C ARG A 10 -13.83 4.37 0.03
N PRO A 11 -14.68 3.65 -0.73
CA PRO A 11 -14.22 2.49 -1.47
C PRO A 11 -13.21 3.00 -2.50
N VAL A 12 -11.92 2.94 -2.13
CA VAL A 12 -10.84 3.14 -3.08
C VAL A 12 -10.87 1.91 -3.97
N ARG A 13 -11.35 2.08 -5.19
CA ARG A 13 -11.42 0.99 -6.17
C ARG A 13 -10.00 0.63 -6.58
N PHE A 14 -9.43 -0.38 -5.95
CA PHE A 14 -8.12 -0.90 -6.32
C PHE A 14 -8.24 -1.64 -7.66
N ALA A 15 -7.64 -1.11 -8.71
CA ALA A 15 -7.69 -1.75 -10.02
C ALA A 15 -6.79 -3.00 -10.02
N PRO A 16 -7.23 -4.14 -10.59
CA PRO A 16 -6.40 -5.35 -10.63
C PRO A 16 -5.10 -5.14 -11.43
N GLY A 17 -5.09 -4.19 -12.38
CA GLY A 17 -3.88 -3.82 -13.14
C GLY A 17 -2.77 -3.21 -12.28
N TRP A 18 -3.09 -2.65 -11.12
CA TRP A 18 -2.08 -2.11 -10.20
C TRP A 18 -1.39 -3.20 -9.38
N ARG A 19 -1.97 -4.41 -9.32
CA ARG A 19 -1.42 -5.56 -8.60
C ARG A 19 -0.38 -6.31 -9.46
N THR A 20 0.69 -5.61 -9.83
CA THR A 20 1.80 -6.20 -10.60
C THR A 20 2.63 -7.15 -9.74
N ASP A 21 3.41 -8.03 -10.38
CA ASP A 21 4.33 -8.94 -9.69
C ASP A 21 5.31 -8.16 -8.79
N THR A 22 5.81 -7.02 -9.27
CA THR A 22 6.69 -6.12 -8.51
C THR A 22 5.99 -5.55 -7.27
N ALA A 23 4.77 -5.04 -7.40
CA ALA A 23 4.02 -4.52 -6.24
C ALA A 23 3.75 -5.62 -5.20
N ILE A 24 3.37 -6.82 -5.65
CA ILE A 24 3.16 -7.99 -4.79
C ILE A 24 4.47 -8.37 -4.08
N ALA A 25 5.59 -8.44 -4.79
CA ALA A 25 6.88 -8.83 -4.21
C ALA A 25 7.32 -7.85 -3.11
N ILE A 26 7.20 -6.54 -3.34
CA ILE A 26 7.51 -5.51 -2.34
C ILE A 26 6.59 -5.65 -1.12
N ALA A 27 5.28 -5.77 -1.33
CA ALA A 27 4.32 -5.92 -0.23
C ALA A 27 4.56 -7.20 0.60
N ARG A 28 4.87 -8.33 -0.06
CA ARG A 28 5.20 -9.59 0.62
C ARG A 28 6.45 -9.45 1.48
N GLN A 29 7.52 -8.90 0.92
CA GLN A 29 8.77 -8.68 1.65
C GLN A 29 8.54 -7.84 2.91
N MET A 30 7.76 -6.75 2.82
CA MET A 30 7.42 -5.93 3.98
C MET A 30 6.63 -6.72 5.03
N TYR A 31 5.66 -7.53 4.60
CA TYR A 31 4.90 -8.40 5.51
C TYR A 31 5.79 -9.43 6.20
N GLU A 32 6.64 -10.12 5.46
CA GLU A 32 7.53 -11.18 5.96
C GLU A 32 8.55 -10.61 6.95
N SER A 33 9.21 -9.50 6.60
CA SER A 33 10.21 -8.84 7.43
C SER A 33 9.62 -8.04 8.59
N ARG A 34 8.34 -7.65 8.48
CA ARG A 34 7.68 -6.63 9.34
C ARG A 34 8.35 -5.26 9.27
N ASP A 35 9.14 -5.03 8.23
CA ASP A 35 9.74 -3.73 7.91
C ASP A 35 8.97 -3.11 6.76
N PHE A 36 8.37 -1.96 7.01
CA PHE A 36 7.56 -1.23 6.02
C PHE A 36 8.29 0.02 5.51
N SER A 37 9.61 0.10 5.64
CA SER A 37 10.39 1.24 5.14
C SER A 37 10.33 1.37 3.62
N ALA A 38 10.02 0.28 2.91
CA ALA A 38 9.85 0.24 1.46
C ALA A 38 8.48 0.74 0.96
N MET A 39 7.63 1.31 1.82
CA MET A 39 6.33 1.87 1.40
C MET A 39 6.43 2.94 0.30
N PRO A 40 7.40 3.87 0.30
CA PRO A 40 7.60 4.80 -0.81
C PRO A 40 7.94 4.09 -2.12
N VAL A 41 8.65 2.95 -2.06
CA VAL A 41 8.98 2.11 -3.22
C VAL A 41 7.73 1.39 -3.74
N LEU A 42 6.86 0.91 -2.83
CA LEU A 42 5.55 0.38 -3.21
C LEU A 42 4.71 1.46 -3.93
N ALA A 43 4.74 2.71 -3.48
CA ALA A 43 4.05 3.82 -4.14
C ALA A 43 4.52 4.01 -5.59
N ASP A 44 5.82 3.94 -5.80
CA ASP A 44 6.44 4.07 -7.13
C ASP A 44 6.02 2.92 -8.05
N ALA A 45 6.10 1.67 -7.56
CA ALA A 45 5.66 0.49 -8.30
C ALA A 45 4.17 0.53 -8.67
N LEU A 46 3.31 1.03 -7.77
CA LEU A 46 1.89 1.24 -8.05
C LEU A 46 1.69 2.31 -9.12
N GLN A 47 2.43 3.43 -9.03
CA GLN A 47 2.34 4.52 -10.00
C GLN A 47 2.81 4.08 -11.40
N ASP A 48 3.89 3.30 -11.49
CA ASP A 48 4.38 2.70 -12.74
C ASP A 48 3.34 1.75 -13.36
N ALA A 49 2.62 0.99 -12.52
CA ALA A 49 1.49 0.16 -12.93
C ALA A 49 0.24 0.95 -13.37
N GLY A 50 0.31 2.29 -13.39
CA GLY A 50 -0.78 3.18 -13.78
C GLY A 50 -1.74 3.52 -12.65
N CYS A 51 -1.33 3.42 -11.38
CA CYS A 51 -2.12 3.92 -10.25
C CYS A 51 -2.16 5.44 -10.26
N ASP A 52 -3.34 6.00 -10.52
CA ASP A 52 -3.64 7.43 -10.46
C ASP A 52 -4.33 7.85 -9.15
N CYS A 53 -4.57 6.91 -8.23
CA CYS A 53 -5.26 7.21 -6.97
C CYS A 53 -4.36 7.99 -6.01
N ALA A 54 -4.61 9.30 -5.90
CA ALA A 54 -3.87 10.21 -5.03
C ALA A 54 -3.87 9.76 -3.55
N ASP A 55 -4.98 9.20 -3.04
CA ASP A 55 -5.06 8.74 -1.65
C ASP A 55 -4.11 7.55 -1.37
N ILE A 56 -3.99 6.59 -2.31
CA ILE A 56 -3.04 5.47 -2.20
C ILE A 56 -1.62 6.00 -2.21
N LEU A 57 -1.28 6.82 -3.21
CA LEU A 57 0.08 7.30 -3.41
C LEU A 57 0.53 8.22 -2.28
N ALA A 58 -0.37 9.09 -1.79
CA ALA A 58 -0.10 9.96 -0.65
C ALA A 58 0.09 9.13 0.63
N HIS A 59 -0.75 8.13 0.90
CA HIS A 59 -0.59 7.27 2.07
C HIS A 59 0.77 6.55 2.08
N CYS A 60 1.21 6.02 0.94
CA CYS A 60 2.50 5.31 0.87
C CYS A 60 3.73 6.22 0.96
N ARG A 61 3.58 7.51 0.63
CA ARG A 61 4.68 8.48 0.60
C ARG A 61 4.72 9.38 1.83
N ASP A 62 3.72 9.31 2.70
CA ASP A 62 3.65 10.15 3.88
C ASP A 62 4.70 9.71 4.92
N PRO A 63 5.74 10.52 5.20
CA PRO A 63 6.82 10.13 6.11
C PRO A 63 6.40 10.15 7.58
N GLN A 64 5.22 10.69 7.91
CA GLN A 64 4.67 10.71 9.27
C GLN A 64 3.83 9.46 9.54
N GLN A 65 3.44 8.71 8.52
CA GLN A 65 2.67 7.47 8.68
C GLN A 65 3.55 6.31 9.14
N VAL A 66 3.01 5.55 10.10
CA VAL A 66 3.67 4.35 10.61
C VAL A 66 2.97 3.12 10.04
N HIS A 67 3.64 2.47 9.10
CA HIS A 67 3.10 1.29 8.45
C HIS A 67 3.43 0.02 9.24
N VAL A 68 2.42 -0.83 9.40
CA VAL A 68 2.50 -2.13 10.08
C VAL A 68 1.68 -3.16 9.30
N ARG A 69 1.75 -4.45 9.69
CA ARG A 69 0.82 -5.46 9.18
C ARG A 69 -0.62 -5.03 9.43
N GLY A 70 -1.46 -5.08 8.39
CA GLY A 70 -2.79 -4.46 8.39
C GLY A 70 -2.84 -3.06 7.76
N CYS A 71 -1.72 -2.53 7.23
CA CYS A 71 -1.76 -1.37 6.35
C CYS A 71 -2.63 -1.66 5.13
N TRP A 72 -3.71 -0.89 4.98
CA TRP A 72 -4.74 -1.13 3.97
C TRP A 72 -4.21 -1.16 2.54
N VAL A 73 -3.21 -0.33 2.17
CA VAL A 73 -2.64 -0.39 0.81
C VAL A 73 -1.91 -1.70 0.58
N ALA A 74 -1.05 -2.11 1.51
CA ALA A 74 -0.31 -3.35 1.39
C ALA A 74 -1.26 -4.57 1.39
N ASP A 75 -2.33 -4.49 2.18
CA ASP A 75 -3.39 -5.50 2.24
C ASP A 75 -4.16 -5.63 0.90
N LEU A 76 -4.52 -4.49 0.29
CA LEU A 76 -5.09 -4.44 -1.07
C LEU A 76 -4.14 -4.98 -2.14
N VAL A 77 -2.83 -4.76 -2.00
CA VAL A 77 -1.84 -5.35 -2.93
C VAL A 77 -1.75 -6.87 -2.75
N LEU A 78 -1.88 -7.38 -1.53
CA LEU A 78 -1.79 -8.81 -1.23
C LEU A 78 -3.12 -9.57 -1.41
N GLY A 79 -4.25 -8.86 -1.49
CA GLY A 79 -5.57 -9.46 -1.62
C GLY A 79 -6.08 -10.08 -0.33
N TYR A 80 -5.79 -9.46 0.80
CA TYR A 80 -6.21 -9.89 2.14
C TYR A 80 -7.55 -9.28 2.60
N GLU A 81 -8.31 -8.68 1.67
CA GLU A 81 -9.63 -8.04 1.88
C GLU A 81 -10.69 -8.94 2.54
#